data_AF-A0A858BT07-F1
#
_entry.id   AF-A0A858BT07-F1
#
_cell.length_a   1.000
_cell.length_b   1.000
_cell.length_c   1.000
_cell.angle_alpha   90.00
_cell.angle_beta   90.00
_cell.angle_gamma   90.00
#
_symmetry.space_group_name_H-M   'P 1'
#
loop_
_entity.id
_entity.type
_entity.pdbx_description
1 polymer ?
#
loop_
_entity_poly.entity_id
_entity_poly.type
_entity_poly.pdbx_seq_one_letter_code
_entity_poly.pdbx_strand_id
1 'polypeptide(L)'
;MKMLVIPKKSINAGNLILVNAQYPYCSGNAESSLVPAHSKSSVLLERRAAVLLSKLMSSIEGWEQISAVSGWRSRAEQQDIYNQSLRDNGAAFTEQFVANPDHSEHQTGLAIDLGLRKPEIDFIRPDFPYSGICQTFREKAVAYGFIERYPNGKEAITGIAHEPWHFRYVGAPHAAIMTELGLTLEEYHAFLKQYPNGEKRFLYRTGNQNIEVAYVKTAAGADAEFEIEDDIPYSVSGNNADGFVLTKWRNCNDKG
;
A
#
# COMPACT_ATOMS: atom_id res chain seq x y z
N MET A 1 10.84 20.83 -20.36
CA MET A 1 9.54 20.23 -19.95
C MET A 1 9.14 19.25 -21.04
N LYS A 2 8.61 18.10 -20.65
CA LYS A 2 8.03 17.11 -21.57
C LYS A 2 6.59 16.84 -21.22
N MET A 3 5.80 16.53 -22.23
CA MET A 3 4.43 16.05 -22.04
C MET A 3 4.46 14.57 -21.68
N LEU A 4 3.91 14.21 -20.53
CA LEU A 4 3.72 12.84 -20.13
C LEU A 4 2.29 12.42 -20.45
N VAL A 5 2.15 11.37 -21.27
CA VAL A 5 0.86 10.76 -21.60
C VAL A 5 0.78 9.42 -20.88
N ILE A 6 -0.22 9.28 -20.01
CA ILE A 6 -0.43 8.06 -19.23
C ILE A 6 -1.74 7.42 -19.67
N PRO A 7 -1.68 6.18 -20.20
CA PRO A 7 -2.87 5.48 -20.63
C PRO A 7 -3.91 5.38 -19.52
N LYS A 8 -5.18 5.64 -19.82
CA LYS A 8 -6.29 5.49 -18.86
C LYS A 8 -6.29 4.13 -18.15
N LYS A 9 -5.96 3.06 -18.88
CA LYS A 9 -5.89 1.68 -18.35
C LYS A 9 -4.90 1.53 -17.17
N SER A 10 -3.99 2.48 -16.99
CA SER A 10 -3.02 2.49 -15.89
C SER A 10 -3.60 3.02 -14.57
N ILE A 11 -4.85 3.51 -14.53
CA ILE A 11 -5.53 3.95 -13.27
C ILE A 11 -5.58 2.83 -12.24
N ASN A 12 -5.58 1.58 -12.68
CA ASN A 12 -5.69 0.39 -11.82
C ASN A 12 -4.33 -0.20 -11.45
N ALA A 13 -3.23 0.53 -11.70
CA ALA A 13 -1.86 0.10 -11.42
C ALA A 13 -1.06 1.16 -10.64
N GLY A 14 -0.09 0.71 -9.84
CA GLY A 14 0.79 1.55 -9.03
C GLY A 14 0.64 1.32 -7.53
N ASN A 15 1.48 1.97 -6.74
CA ASN A 15 1.59 1.71 -5.29
C ASN A 15 0.39 2.22 -4.48
N LEU A 16 -0.33 3.21 -5.01
CA LEU A 16 -1.47 3.89 -4.38
C LEU A 16 -2.82 3.43 -4.95
N ILE A 17 -2.92 2.24 -5.52
CA ILE A 17 -4.22 1.69 -5.89
C ILE A 17 -5.04 1.41 -4.61
N LEU A 18 -6.25 1.96 -4.54
CA LEU A 18 -7.19 1.64 -3.47
C LEU A 18 -7.93 0.35 -3.84
N VAL A 19 -7.69 -0.73 -3.10
CA VAL A 19 -8.41 -1.99 -3.26
C VAL A 19 -9.19 -2.24 -1.98
N ASN A 20 -10.52 -2.28 -2.09
CA ASN A 20 -11.43 -2.52 -0.98
C ASN A 20 -12.78 -3.01 -1.52
N ALA A 21 -13.81 -3.13 -0.68
CA ALA A 21 -15.15 -3.59 -1.09
C ALA A 21 -15.78 -2.78 -2.24
N GLN A 22 -15.43 -1.50 -2.39
CA GLN A 22 -15.94 -0.63 -3.46
C GLN A 22 -15.08 -0.71 -4.74
N TYR A 23 -13.77 -0.84 -4.60
CA TYR A 23 -12.82 -0.79 -5.71
C TYR A 23 -12.09 -2.14 -5.84
N PRO A 24 -12.49 -3.02 -6.78
CA PRO A 24 -11.82 -4.29 -6.99
C PRO A 24 -10.44 -4.10 -7.62
N TYR A 25 -9.56 -5.07 -7.44
CA TYR A 25 -8.29 -5.18 -8.14
C TYR A 25 -8.52 -5.60 -9.59
N CYS A 26 -8.04 -4.79 -10.54
CA CYS A 26 -8.27 -5.02 -11.98
C CYS A 26 -6.99 -5.16 -12.83
N SER A 27 -5.81 -4.91 -12.26
CA SER A 27 -4.59 -4.79 -13.08
C SER A 27 -4.05 -6.14 -13.59
N GLY A 28 -4.24 -7.23 -12.85
CA GLY A 28 -3.72 -8.56 -13.22
C GLY A 28 -2.18 -8.67 -13.37
N ASN A 29 -1.40 -7.60 -13.12
CA ASN A 29 0.02 -7.55 -13.49
C ASN A 29 1.00 -7.87 -12.36
N ALA A 30 0.52 -8.01 -11.11
CA ALA A 30 1.36 -8.24 -9.94
C ALA A 30 2.36 -9.39 -10.17
N GLU A 31 1.89 -10.50 -10.76
CA GLU A 31 2.64 -11.75 -10.98
C GLU A 31 3.99 -11.56 -11.71
N SER A 32 4.08 -10.63 -12.64
CA SER A 32 5.30 -10.36 -13.43
C SER A 32 6.47 -9.77 -12.61
N SER A 33 6.21 -9.35 -11.37
CA SER A 33 7.16 -8.57 -10.55
C SER A 33 7.35 -9.14 -9.14
N LEU A 34 6.82 -10.32 -8.86
CA LEU A 34 6.87 -10.92 -7.53
C LEU A 34 8.24 -11.52 -7.21
N VAL A 35 8.67 -11.33 -5.96
CA VAL A 35 9.88 -11.96 -5.39
C VAL A 35 9.62 -12.38 -3.94
N PRO A 36 10.38 -13.34 -3.40
CA PRO A 36 10.32 -13.67 -1.98
C PRO A 36 10.55 -12.46 -1.07
N ALA A 37 9.76 -12.36 0.01
CA ALA A 37 9.90 -11.30 1.02
C ALA A 37 11.28 -11.28 1.69
N HIS A 38 11.91 -12.45 1.83
CA HIS A 38 13.32 -12.63 2.16
C HIS A 38 13.83 -13.97 1.60
N SER A 39 15.15 -14.20 1.66
CA SER A 39 15.83 -15.32 0.98
C SER A 39 15.34 -16.75 1.34
N LYS A 40 14.67 -16.91 2.47
CA LYS A 40 14.14 -18.20 2.97
C LYS A 40 12.61 -18.25 2.98
N SER A 41 11.94 -17.20 2.47
CA SER A 41 10.48 -17.12 2.49
C SER A 41 9.88 -17.71 1.23
N SER A 42 8.76 -18.41 1.36
CA SER A 42 7.86 -18.68 0.23
C SER A 42 6.85 -17.56 0.02
N VAL A 43 6.72 -16.63 0.98
CA VAL A 43 5.83 -15.48 0.88
C VAL A 43 6.38 -14.50 -0.15
N LEU A 44 5.58 -14.20 -1.16
CA LEU A 44 5.94 -13.32 -2.27
C LEU A 44 5.42 -11.90 -2.04
N LEU A 45 6.11 -10.90 -2.59
CA LEU A 45 5.68 -9.50 -2.64
C LEU A 45 6.14 -8.88 -3.97
N GLU A 46 5.53 -7.75 -4.35
CA GLU A 46 6.06 -6.90 -5.40
C GLU A 46 7.52 -6.53 -5.07
N ARG A 47 8.39 -6.57 -6.09
CA ARG A 47 9.85 -6.46 -5.93
C ARG A 47 10.30 -5.27 -5.10
N ARG A 48 9.77 -4.07 -5.33
CA ARG A 48 10.16 -2.88 -4.58
C ARG A 48 9.69 -2.97 -3.13
N ALA A 49 8.45 -3.41 -2.90
CA ALA A 49 7.94 -3.65 -1.55
C ALA A 49 8.81 -4.69 -0.80
N ALA A 50 9.16 -5.81 -1.43
CA ALA A 50 10.01 -6.85 -0.87
C ALA A 50 11.41 -6.33 -0.49
N VAL A 51 12.04 -5.55 -1.38
CA VAL A 51 13.36 -4.97 -1.13
C VAL A 51 13.34 -4.01 0.06
N LEU A 52 12.32 -3.16 0.14
CA LEU A 52 12.21 -2.19 1.23
C LEU A 52 11.85 -2.85 2.56
N LEU A 53 10.96 -3.86 2.54
CA LEU A 53 10.68 -4.69 3.71
C LEU A 53 11.95 -5.39 4.20
N SER A 54 12.72 -6.02 3.29
CA SER A 54 13.96 -6.71 3.66
C SER A 54 14.96 -5.76 4.30
N LYS A 55 15.13 -4.55 3.75
CA LYS A 55 15.99 -3.51 4.36
C LYS A 55 15.51 -3.09 5.75
N LEU A 56 14.21 -2.88 5.92
CA LEU A 56 13.62 -2.57 7.22
C LEU A 56 13.90 -3.69 8.23
N MET A 57 13.61 -4.93 7.85
CA MET A 57 13.77 -6.09 8.71
C MET A 57 15.23 -6.33 9.07
N SER A 58 16.18 -6.13 8.14
CA SER A 58 17.62 -6.15 8.46
C SER A 58 18.01 -5.05 9.46
N SER A 59 17.43 -3.85 9.37
CA SER A 59 17.76 -2.74 10.27
C SER A 59 17.34 -2.95 11.73
N ILE A 60 16.45 -3.93 11.97
CA ILE A 60 15.94 -4.27 13.30
C ILE A 60 16.17 -5.74 13.67
N GLU A 61 16.94 -6.48 12.86
CA GLU A 61 17.12 -7.94 12.97
C GLU A 61 15.77 -8.69 13.08
N GLY A 62 14.74 -8.16 12.42
CA GLY A 62 13.35 -8.51 12.66
C GLY A 62 13.00 -9.94 12.28
N TRP A 63 13.67 -10.52 11.29
CA TRP A 63 13.37 -11.87 10.81
C TRP A 63 13.65 -12.96 11.87
N GLU A 64 14.44 -12.67 12.89
CA GLU A 64 14.67 -13.60 14.02
C GLU A 64 13.44 -13.72 14.92
N GLN A 65 12.58 -12.69 14.97
CA GLN A 65 11.44 -12.63 15.90
C GLN A 65 10.08 -12.42 15.20
N ILE A 66 10.08 -12.09 13.92
CA ILE A 66 8.88 -11.88 13.09
C ILE A 66 8.91 -12.84 11.91
N SER A 67 7.76 -13.42 11.60
CA SER A 67 7.51 -14.25 10.43
C SER A 67 6.67 -13.48 9.40
N ALA A 68 7.02 -13.62 8.13
CA ALA A 68 6.10 -13.30 7.04
C ALA A 68 5.04 -14.40 6.97
N VAL A 69 3.77 -14.06 7.21
CA VAL A 69 2.67 -15.03 7.30
C VAL A 69 1.97 -15.17 5.96
N SER A 70 1.63 -14.04 5.33
CA SER A 70 0.93 -14.00 4.06
C SER A 70 1.33 -12.76 3.27
N GLY A 71 1.50 -12.88 1.95
CA GLY A 71 1.95 -11.80 1.06
C GLY A 71 1.08 -11.79 -0.17
N TRP A 72 1.65 -11.85 -1.36
CA TRP A 72 0.85 -12.00 -2.57
C TRP A 72 -0.02 -13.27 -2.50
N ARG A 73 -1.29 -13.10 -2.87
CA ARG A 73 -2.25 -14.19 -3.02
C ARG A 73 -2.87 -14.11 -4.41
N SER A 74 -2.92 -15.22 -5.12
CA SER A 74 -3.74 -15.35 -6.33
C SER A 74 -5.23 -15.20 -5.99
N ARG A 75 -6.04 -14.94 -7.01
CA ARG A 75 -7.50 -14.93 -6.87
C ARG A 75 -8.05 -16.26 -6.34
N ALA A 76 -7.50 -17.38 -6.80
CA ALA A 76 -7.91 -18.71 -6.37
C ALA A 76 -7.61 -18.94 -4.88
N GLU A 77 -6.41 -18.60 -4.42
CA GLU A 77 -6.05 -18.68 -3.01
C GLU A 77 -6.95 -17.78 -2.14
N GLN A 78 -7.25 -16.56 -2.59
CA GLN A 78 -8.19 -15.68 -1.89
C GLN A 78 -9.58 -16.30 -1.77
N GLN A 79 -10.08 -16.93 -2.85
CA GLN A 79 -11.36 -17.62 -2.87
C GLN A 79 -11.40 -18.81 -1.91
N ASP A 80 -10.33 -19.60 -1.86
CA ASP A 80 -10.23 -20.75 -0.96
C ASP A 80 -10.19 -20.31 0.50
N ILE A 81 -9.41 -19.27 0.84
CA ILE A 81 -9.35 -18.69 2.19
C ILE A 81 -10.72 -18.16 2.62
N TYR A 82 -11.41 -17.43 1.74
CA TYR A 82 -12.75 -16.91 2.01
C TYR A 82 -13.74 -18.05 2.28
N ASN A 83 -13.77 -19.07 1.41
CA ASN A 83 -14.66 -20.22 1.57
C ASN A 83 -14.33 -21.06 2.81
N GLN A 84 -13.06 -21.21 3.16
CA GLN A 84 -12.63 -21.91 4.36
C GLN A 84 -13.06 -21.14 5.62
N SER A 85 -12.85 -19.82 5.64
CA SER A 85 -13.28 -18.98 6.76
C SER A 85 -14.80 -19.00 6.94
N LEU A 86 -15.58 -19.00 5.86
CA LEU A 86 -17.05 -19.13 5.95
C LEU A 86 -17.46 -20.45 6.61
N ARG A 87 -16.78 -21.55 6.30
CA ARG A 87 -17.06 -22.86 6.88
C ARG A 87 -16.67 -22.94 8.35
N ASP A 88 -15.49 -22.43 8.68
CA ASP A 88 -14.88 -22.65 10.00
C ASP A 88 -15.29 -21.59 11.03
N ASN A 89 -15.48 -20.35 10.59
CA ASN A 89 -15.69 -19.18 11.46
C ASN A 89 -17.05 -18.51 11.25
N GLY A 90 -17.74 -18.79 10.14
CA GLY A 90 -19.05 -18.23 9.81
C GLY A 90 -19.01 -16.83 9.19
N ALA A 91 -20.14 -16.44 8.57
CA ALA A 91 -20.26 -15.25 7.74
C ALA A 91 -19.84 -13.94 8.44
N ALA A 92 -20.33 -13.71 9.67
CA ALA A 92 -20.05 -12.47 10.39
C ALA A 92 -18.56 -12.26 10.66
N PHE A 93 -17.81 -13.34 10.95
CA PHE A 93 -16.36 -13.26 11.12
C PHE A 93 -15.66 -13.05 9.77
N THR A 94 -16.05 -13.83 8.75
CA THR A 94 -15.42 -13.74 7.44
C THR A 94 -15.56 -12.35 6.82
N GLU A 95 -16.74 -11.75 6.90
CA GLU A 95 -17.00 -10.39 6.39
C GLU A 95 -16.15 -9.31 7.08
N GLN A 96 -15.71 -9.55 8.33
CA GLN A 96 -14.89 -8.60 9.10
C GLN A 96 -13.39 -8.69 8.80
N PHE A 97 -12.86 -9.88 8.52
CA PHE A 97 -11.40 -10.14 8.46
C PHE A 97 -10.92 -10.71 7.12
N VAL A 98 -11.82 -11.12 6.22
CA VAL A 98 -11.44 -11.74 4.95
C VAL A 98 -12.11 -11.02 3.80
N ALA A 99 -11.33 -10.21 3.09
CA ALA A 99 -11.79 -9.55 1.88
C ALA A 99 -12.33 -10.56 0.85
N ASN A 100 -13.37 -10.16 0.13
CA ASN A 100 -13.88 -10.92 -1.01
C ASN A 100 -12.77 -11.12 -2.07
N PRO A 101 -12.82 -12.21 -2.85
CA PRO A 101 -11.98 -12.35 -4.03
C PRO A 101 -12.10 -11.14 -4.94
N ASP A 102 -10.97 -10.70 -5.49
CA ASP A 102 -10.81 -9.45 -6.26
C ASP A 102 -10.88 -8.17 -5.43
N HIS A 103 -11.14 -8.23 -4.13
CA HIS A 103 -11.16 -7.07 -3.22
C HIS A 103 -10.07 -7.14 -2.14
N SER A 104 -9.13 -8.08 -2.26
CA SER A 104 -8.02 -8.26 -1.32
C SER A 104 -6.78 -7.52 -1.78
N GLU A 105 -6.19 -6.71 -0.90
CA GLU A 105 -4.92 -6.02 -1.20
C GLU A 105 -3.77 -7.01 -1.43
N HIS A 106 -3.85 -8.24 -0.92
CA HIS A 106 -2.85 -9.27 -1.18
C HIS A 106 -2.74 -9.64 -2.66
N GLN A 107 -3.81 -9.49 -3.43
CA GLN A 107 -3.76 -9.73 -4.89
C GLN A 107 -2.87 -8.74 -5.63
N THR A 108 -2.57 -7.59 -5.02
CA THR A 108 -1.66 -6.57 -5.57
C THR A 108 -0.18 -6.91 -5.34
N GLY A 109 0.13 -7.77 -4.36
CA GLY A 109 1.50 -8.02 -3.90
C GLY A 109 2.11 -6.88 -3.08
N LEU A 110 1.32 -5.85 -2.74
CA LEU A 110 1.75 -4.69 -1.93
C LEU A 110 1.39 -4.85 -0.45
N ALA A 111 0.60 -5.86 -0.08
CA ALA A 111 0.20 -6.14 1.30
C ALA A 111 0.97 -7.33 1.87
N ILE A 112 1.28 -7.27 3.17
CA ILE A 112 1.89 -8.36 3.93
C ILE A 112 1.27 -8.46 5.32
N ASP A 113 0.94 -9.69 5.70
CA ASP A 113 0.62 -10.06 7.08
C ASP A 113 1.90 -10.53 7.77
N LEU A 114 2.20 -9.92 8.92
CA LEU A 114 3.33 -10.26 9.76
C LEU A 114 2.86 -10.79 11.11
N GLY A 115 3.59 -11.73 11.68
CA GLY A 115 3.30 -12.27 13.01
C GLY A 115 4.57 -12.47 13.82
N LEU A 116 4.46 -12.43 15.14
CA LEU A 116 5.53 -12.91 16.02
C LEU A 116 5.89 -14.35 15.65
N ARG A 117 7.19 -14.62 15.60
CA ARG A 117 7.72 -15.95 15.31
C ARG A 117 7.44 -16.86 16.51
N LYS A 118 6.60 -17.86 16.30
CA LYS A 118 6.26 -18.91 17.25
C LYS A 118 5.99 -20.23 16.49
N PRO A 119 6.00 -21.39 17.16
CA PRO A 119 5.80 -22.69 16.49
C PRO A 119 4.48 -22.78 15.71
N GLU A 120 3.42 -22.17 16.22
CA GLU A 120 2.09 -22.14 15.60
C GLU A 120 1.61 -20.70 15.49
N ILE A 121 1.30 -20.27 14.26
CA ILE A 121 0.81 -18.92 13.96
C ILE A 121 -0.59 -19.05 13.36
N ASP A 122 -1.56 -18.33 13.92
CA ASP A 122 -2.89 -18.16 13.31
C ASP A 122 -2.72 -17.46 11.96
N PHE A 123 -3.15 -18.11 10.90
CA PHE A 123 -2.98 -17.60 9.53
C PHE A 123 -3.91 -16.41 9.21
N ILE A 124 -5.10 -16.35 9.84
CA ILE A 124 -6.08 -15.28 9.58
C ILE A 124 -5.79 -14.08 10.49
N ARG A 125 -5.41 -14.32 11.75
CA ARG A 125 -5.16 -13.27 12.75
C ARG A 125 -3.83 -13.48 13.45
N PRO A 126 -2.70 -13.36 12.73
CA PRO A 126 -1.39 -13.55 13.33
C PRO A 126 -1.14 -12.52 14.43
N ASP A 127 -0.50 -12.96 15.51
CA ASP A 127 -0.23 -12.11 16.67
C ASP A 127 0.87 -11.09 16.34
N PHE A 128 0.53 -9.80 16.37
CA PHE A 128 1.45 -8.70 16.08
C PHE A 128 1.24 -7.51 17.03
N PRO A 129 1.71 -7.59 18.28
CA PRO A 129 1.33 -6.66 19.34
C PRO A 129 1.88 -5.23 19.15
N TYR A 130 1.27 -4.28 19.86
CA TYR A 130 1.77 -2.90 20.00
C TYR A 130 2.88 -2.79 21.07
N SER A 131 3.82 -3.75 21.05
CA SER A 131 4.95 -3.78 21.97
C SER A 131 6.14 -4.51 21.36
N GLY A 132 7.34 -4.30 21.92
CA GLY A 132 8.55 -5.02 21.54
C GLY A 132 8.93 -4.83 20.06
N ILE A 133 9.45 -5.88 19.43
CA ILE A 133 9.94 -5.83 18.04
C ILE A 133 8.85 -5.46 17.03
N CYS A 134 7.59 -5.86 17.27
CA CYS A 134 6.45 -5.53 16.42
C CYS A 134 6.15 -4.03 16.43
N GLN A 135 6.27 -3.38 17.59
CA GLN A 135 6.14 -1.93 17.68
C GLN A 135 7.31 -1.21 17.01
N THR A 136 8.54 -1.69 17.23
CA THR A 136 9.73 -1.15 16.54
C THR A 136 9.59 -1.26 15.02
N PHE A 137 9.05 -2.38 14.52
CA PHE A 137 8.74 -2.55 13.10
C PHE A 137 7.73 -1.49 12.64
N ARG A 138 6.59 -1.37 13.33
CA ARG A 138 5.50 -0.44 12.98
C ARG A 138 5.98 1.00 12.86
N GLU A 139 6.77 1.46 13.82
CA GLU A 139 7.31 2.82 13.84
C GLU A 139 8.27 3.07 12.66
N LYS A 140 9.11 2.09 12.33
CA LYS A 140 10.08 2.21 11.24
C LYS A 140 9.45 1.96 9.87
N ALA A 141 8.37 1.17 9.78
CA ALA A 141 7.68 0.79 8.55
C ALA A 141 7.35 2.00 7.65
N VAL A 142 6.95 3.10 8.29
CA VAL A 142 6.60 4.37 7.67
C VAL A 142 7.72 4.91 6.77
N ALA A 143 8.96 4.91 7.26
CA ALA A 143 10.12 5.40 6.51
C ALA A 143 10.45 4.53 5.29
N TYR A 144 10.01 3.26 5.30
CA TYR A 144 10.17 2.32 4.20
C TYR A 144 8.93 2.25 3.30
N GLY A 145 7.92 3.10 3.53
CA GLY A 145 6.75 3.21 2.67
C GLY A 145 5.60 2.26 3.03
N PHE A 146 5.60 1.68 4.22
CA PHE A 146 4.52 0.81 4.71
C PHE A 146 3.64 1.53 5.75
N ILE A 147 2.35 1.23 5.72
CA ILE A 147 1.36 1.67 6.72
C ILE A 147 0.70 0.45 7.37
N GLU A 148 0.25 0.58 8.61
CA GLU A 148 -0.77 -0.32 9.16
C GLU A 148 -2.09 -0.01 8.46
N ARG A 149 -2.64 -0.97 7.72
CA ARG A 149 -3.70 -0.69 6.75
C ARG A 149 -5.08 -0.51 7.39
N TYR A 150 -5.33 -1.25 8.46
CA TYR A 150 -6.62 -1.34 9.15
C TYR A 150 -6.45 -1.01 10.64
N PRO A 151 -6.25 0.26 11.00
CA PRO A 151 -6.10 0.67 12.39
C PRO A 151 -7.44 0.63 13.14
N ASN A 152 -7.36 0.45 14.46
CA ASN A 152 -8.52 0.50 15.36
C ASN A 152 -9.26 1.85 15.25
N GLY A 153 -10.60 1.79 15.21
CA GLY A 153 -11.47 2.98 15.14
C GLY A 153 -11.69 3.55 13.74
N LYS A 154 -11.16 2.91 12.69
CA LYS A 154 -11.36 3.30 11.28
C LYS A 154 -12.16 2.25 10.48
N GLU A 155 -12.77 1.28 11.15
CA GLU A 155 -13.51 0.17 10.55
C GLU A 155 -14.68 0.65 9.69
N ALA A 156 -15.37 1.72 10.11
CA ALA A 156 -16.45 2.33 9.35
C ALA A 156 -15.99 2.96 8.02
N ILE A 157 -14.69 3.22 7.87
CA ILE A 157 -14.09 3.80 6.67
C ILE A 157 -13.48 2.71 5.79
N THR A 158 -12.72 1.80 6.39
CA THR A 158 -12.03 0.72 5.66
C THR A 158 -12.96 -0.44 5.28
N GLY A 159 -14.03 -0.64 6.05
CA GLY A 159 -14.91 -1.79 5.94
C GLY A 159 -14.32 -3.10 6.47
N ILE A 160 -13.14 -3.04 7.09
CA ILE A 160 -12.40 -4.19 7.65
C ILE A 160 -12.12 -3.91 9.12
N ALA A 161 -12.20 -4.96 9.94
CA ALA A 161 -11.91 -4.88 11.37
C ALA A 161 -10.46 -4.47 11.63
N HIS A 162 -10.14 -4.16 12.89
CA HIS A 162 -8.78 -3.84 13.30
C HIS A 162 -7.82 -5.03 13.08
N GLU A 163 -6.78 -4.82 12.26
CA GLU A 163 -5.77 -5.83 11.92
C GLU A 163 -4.34 -5.30 12.19
N PRO A 164 -3.80 -5.47 13.41
CA PRO A 164 -2.47 -4.98 13.77
C PRO A 164 -1.31 -5.65 13.00
N TRP A 165 -1.57 -6.78 12.34
CA TRP A 165 -0.60 -7.55 11.57
C TRP A 165 -0.50 -7.14 10.09
N HIS A 166 -1.48 -6.42 9.56
CA HIS A 166 -1.63 -6.19 8.13
C HIS A 166 -0.98 -4.86 7.71
N PHE A 167 0.09 -4.95 6.92
CA PHE A 167 0.85 -3.80 6.44
C PHE A 167 0.75 -3.66 4.93
N ARG A 168 0.49 -2.44 4.48
CA ARG A 168 0.36 -2.08 3.07
C ARG A 168 1.50 -1.16 2.62
N TYR A 169 2.21 -1.54 1.57
CA TYR A 169 3.16 -0.69 0.89
C TYR A 169 2.43 0.34 0.01
N VAL A 170 2.64 1.62 0.31
CA VAL A 170 2.16 2.79 -0.45
C VAL A 170 3.32 3.64 -0.99
N GLY A 171 4.54 3.36 -0.53
CA GLY A 171 5.76 4.08 -0.89
C GLY A 171 5.95 5.39 -0.14
N ALA A 172 7.18 5.92 -0.19
CA ALA A 172 7.50 7.25 0.29
C ALA A 172 7.14 8.32 -0.76
N PRO A 173 6.72 9.53 -0.34
CA PRO A 173 6.50 9.97 1.04
C PRO A 173 5.12 9.59 1.60
N HIS A 174 4.29 8.88 0.83
CA HIS A 174 2.87 8.68 1.12
C HIS A 174 2.61 8.06 2.49
N ALA A 175 3.36 7.01 2.85
CA ALA A 175 3.22 6.40 4.17
C ALA A 175 3.47 7.39 5.32
N ALA A 176 4.45 8.28 5.17
CA ALA A 176 4.77 9.30 6.18
C ALA A 176 3.65 10.35 6.27
N ILE A 177 3.18 10.87 5.13
CA ILE A 177 2.06 11.82 5.09
C ILE A 177 0.81 11.23 5.75
N MET A 178 0.48 9.98 5.41
CA MET A 178 -0.68 9.28 5.98
C MET A 178 -0.55 9.09 7.49
N THR A 179 0.63 8.71 7.96
CA THR A 179 0.89 8.50 9.39
C THR A 179 0.80 9.82 10.17
N GLU A 180 1.45 10.88 9.69
CA GLU A 180 1.46 12.20 10.34
C GLU A 180 0.07 12.82 10.43
N LEU A 181 -0.77 12.58 9.42
CA LEU A 181 -2.14 13.10 9.36
C LEU A 181 -3.19 12.13 9.93
N GLY A 182 -2.81 10.92 10.35
CA GLY A 182 -3.74 9.91 10.88
C GLY A 182 -4.78 9.44 9.87
N LEU A 183 -4.38 9.28 8.60
CA LEU A 183 -5.27 8.95 7.48
C LEU A 183 -5.16 7.46 7.10
N THR A 184 -6.30 6.82 6.84
CA THR A 184 -6.34 5.56 6.07
C THR A 184 -6.08 5.82 4.58
N LEU A 185 -5.91 4.77 3.78
CA LEU A 185 -5.71 4.92 2.34
C LEU A 185 -6.93 5.57 1.65
N GLU A 186 -8.14 5.25 2.10
CA GLU A 186 -9.39 5.88 1.66
C GLU A 186 -9.37 7.38 1.92
N GLU A 187 -9.09 7.79 3.16
CA GLU A 187 -9.04 9.19 3.55
C GLU A 187 -7.91 9.93 2.84
N TYR A 188 -6.78 9.26 2.62
CA TYR A 188 -5.64 9.83 1.89
C TYR A 188 -6.00 10.13 0.43
N HIS A 189 -6.76 9.27 -0.25
CA HIS A 189 -7.27 9.59 -1.58
C HIS A 189 -8.25 10.76 -1.57
N ALA A 190 -9.15 10.83 -0.59
CA ALA A 190 -10.05 11.97 -0.43
C ALA A 190 -9.29 13.28 -0.15
N PHE A 191 -8.23 13.21 0.65
CA PHE A 191 -7.31 14.32 0.92
C PHE A 191 -6.59 14.79 -0.35
N LEU A 192 -5.98 13.88 -1.11
CA LEU A 192 -5.23 14.22 -2.32
C LEU A 192 -6.10 14.87 -3.41
N LYS A 193 -7.39 14.51 -3.50
CA LYS A 193 -8.34 15.14 -4.44
C LYS A 193 -8.54 16.63 -4.19
N GLN A 194 -8.15 17.16 -3.03
CA GLN A 194 -8.16 18.60 -2.73
C GLN A 194 -6.97 19.35 -3.33
N TYR A 195 -6.03 18.63 -3.98
CA TYR A 195 -4.83 19.18 -4.61
C TYR A 195 -4.75 18.79 -6.09
N PRO A 196 -5.69 19.27 -6.94
CA PRO A 196 -5.69 18.95 -8.36
C PRO A 196 -4.47 19.56 -9.07
N ASN A 197 -3.80 18.74 -9.88
CA ASN A 197 -2.64 19.11 -10.66
C ASN A 197 -2.96 20.29 -11.59
N GLY A 198 -2.04 21.25 -11.67
CA GLY A 198 -2.23 22.50 -12.43
C GLY A 198 -2.90 23.62 -11.63
N GLU A 199 -3.62 23.31 -10.55
CA GLU A 199 -4.30 24.30 -9.72
C GLU A 199 -3.64 24.42 -8.33
N LYS A 200 -3.43 23.29 -7.65
CA LYS A 200 -2.89 23.24 -6.29
C LYS A 200 -1.99 22.03 -6.13
N ARG A 201 -1.00 22.14 -5.25
CA ARG A 201 -0.10 21.03 -4.88
C ARG A 201 0.05 20.93 -3.38
N PHE A 202 0.09 19.70 -2.87
CA PHE A 202 0.49 19.46 -1.50
C PHE A 202 2.02 19.44 -1.43
N LEU A 203 2.58 20.26 -0.55
CA LEU A 203 4.02 20.33 -0.34
C LEU A 203 4.37 19.60 0.95
N TYR A 204 5.24 18.62 0.83
CA TYR A 204 5.76 17.83 1.95
C TYR A 204 7.27 18.00 2.03
N ARG A 205 7.80 18.17 3.25
CA ARG A 205 9.23 18.35 3.48
C ARG A 205 9.75 17.22 4.35
N THR A 206 10.82 16.58 3.90
CA THR A 206 11.51 15.54 4.66
C THR A 206 13.01 15.73 4.53
N GLY A 207 13.67 16.10 5.63
CA GLY A 207 15.08 16.50 5.61
C GLY A 207 15.35 17.60 4.58
N ASN A 208 16.22 17.32 3.61
CA ASN A 208 16.60 18.25 2.53
C ASN A 208 15.84 18.01 1.20
N GLN A 209 14.71 17.29 1.25
CA GLN A 209 13.86 17.04 0.08
C GLN A 209 12.54 17.79 0.19
N ASN A 210 12.21 18.53 -0.86
CA ASN A 210 10.87 19.09 -1.08
C ASN A 210 10.12 18.15 -2.01
N ILE A 211 8.97 17.66 -1.57
CA ILE A 211 8.16 16.73 -2.33
C ILE A 211 6.82 17.37 -2.65
N GLU A 212 6.45 17.35 -3.93
CA GLU A 212 5.14 17.81 -4.39
C GLU A 212 4.26 16.59 -4.67
N VAL A 213 3.05 16.59 -4.12
CA VAL A 213 2.03 15.59 -4.42
C VAL A 213 0.80 16.29 -4.99
N ALA A 214 0.29 15.80 -6.12
CA ALA A 214 -0.90 16.32 -6.76
C ALA A 214 -1.77 15.19 -7.33
N TYR A 215 -3.08 15.43 -7.37
CA TYR A 215 -4.04 14.54 -8.00
C TYR A 215 -4.28 14.93 -9.45
N VAL A 216 -4.14 13.98 -10.36
CA VAL A 216 -4.44 14.16 -11.79
C VAL A 216 -5.75 13.46 -12.09
N LYS A 217 -6.82 14.24 -12.26
CA LYS A 217 -8.13 13.71 -12.66
C LYS A 217 -8.08 13.27 -14.12
N THR A 218 -8.67 12.12 -14.42
CA THR A 218 -8.88 11.71 -15.82
C THR A 218 -10.27 12.05 -16.31
N ALA A 219 -10.38 12.55 -17.54
CA ALA A 219 -11.66 12.67 -18.21
C ALA A 219 -12.15 11.28 -18.66
N ALA A 220 -13.47 11.10 -18.74
CA ALA A 220 -14.05 9.81 -19.11
C ALA A 220 -13.56 9.37 -20.50
N GLY A 221 -12.81 8.27 -20.53
CA GLY A 221 -12.33 7.66 -21.78
C GLY A 221 -11.06 8.27 -22.36
N ALA A 222 -10.41 9.22 -21.67
CA ALA A 222 -9.19 9.87 -22.14
C ALA A 222 -7.95 9.43 -21.34
N ASP A 223 -6.79 9.48 -22.00
CA ASP A 223 -5.50 9.37 -21.34
C ASP A 223 -5.22 10.61 -20.50
N ALA A 224 -4.42 10.46 -19.44
CA ALA A 224 -3.99 11.60 -18.64
C ALA A 224 -2.77 12.25 -19.28
N GLU A 225 -2.86 13.56 -19.50
CA GLU A 225 -1.79 14.36 -20.09
C GLU A 225 -1.40 15.47 -19.11
N PHE A 226 -0.12 15.56 -18.80
CA PHE A 226 0.41 16.67 -18.01
C PHE A 226 1.88 16.91 -18.30
N GLU A 227 2.29 18.17 -18.14
CA GLU A 227 3.68 18.57 -18.32
C GLU A 227 4.52 18.22 -17.08
N ILE A 228 5.74 17.77 -17.33
CA ILE A 228 6.73 17.52 -16.31
C ILE A 228 8.08 18.11 -16.69
N GLU A 229 8.78 18.64 -15.70
CA GLU A 229 10.16 19.12 -15.85
C GLU A 229 11.09 17.92 -16.12
N ASP A 230 12.07 18.10 -17.00
CA ASP A 230 12.87 16.98 -17.56
C ASP A 230 13.85 16.38 -16.55
N ASP A 231 14.24 17.17 -15.56
CA ASP A 231 15.31 16.93 -14.59
C ASP A 231 14.79 16.54 -13.19
N ILE A 232 13.47 16.44 -13.02
CA ILE A 232 12.87 16.15 -11.71
C ILE A 232 12.47 14.68 -11.62
N PRO A 233 13.00 13.92 -10.65
CA PRO A 233 12.50 12.59 -10.35
C PRO A 233 11.01 12.62 -10.00
N TYR A 234 10.25 11.69 -10.57
CA TYR A 234 8.82 11.60 -10.32
C TYR A 234 8.32 10.15 -10.32
N SER A 235 7.11 9.97 -9.80
CA SER A 235 6.37 8.73 -9.86
C SER A 235 4.91 9.03 -10.10
N VAL A 236 4.24 8.09 -10.77
CA VAL A 236 2.81 8.17 -10.98
C VAL A 236 2.19 6.84 -10.56
N SER A 237 1.12 6.92 -9.80
CA SER A 237 0.28 5.79 -9.45
C SER A 237 -1.15 6.08 -9.82
N GLY A 238 -1.84 5.12 -10.40
CA GLY A 238 -3.30 5.15 -10.41
C GLY A 238 -3.84 5.06 -8.98
N ASN A 239 -5.06 5.55 -8.78
CA ASN A 239 -5.79 5.43 -7.51
C ASN A 239 -6.85 4.31 -7.50
N ASN A 240 -6.93 3.53 -8.59
CA ASN A 240 -7.93 2.49 -8.83
C ASN A 240 -9.39 2.96 -8.96
N ALA A 241 -9.62 4.27 -9.10
CA ALA A 241 -10.95 4.84 -9.18
C ALA A 241 -11.13 5.74 -10.41
N ASP A 242 -10.46 6.89 -10.43
CA ASP A 242 -10.80 7.99 -11.34
C ASP A 242 -9.62 8.85 -11.78
N GLY A 243 -8.40 8.52 -11.33
CA GLY A 243 -7.24 9.34 -11.64
C GLY A 243 -5.91 8.78 -11.19
N PHE A 244 -4.94 9.67 -11.18
CA PHE A 244 -3.57 9.38 -10.80
C PHE A 244 -3.11 10.28 -9.65
N VAL A 245 -2.11 9.81 -8.93
CA VAL A 245 -1.33 10.57 -7.97
C VAL A 245 0.04 10.78 -8.58
N LEU A 246 0.41 12.05 -8.79
CA LEU A 246 1.72 12.48 -9.25
C LEU A 246 2.56 12.92 -8.05
N THR A 247 3.74 12.34 -7.91
CA THR A 247 4.71 12.68 -6.88
C THR A 247 5.99 13.16 -7.55
N LYS A 248 6.52 14.31 -7.14
CA LYS A 248 7.74 14.91 -7.69
C LYS A 248 8.71 15.25 -6.57
N TRP A 249 9.99 14.87 -6.70
CA TRP A 249 11.03 15.13 -5.72
C TRP A 249 11.96 16.22 -6.20
N ARG A 250 11.96 17.36 -5.50
CA ARG A 250 12.87 18.49 -5.76
C ARG A 250 13.96 18.54 -4.69
N ASN A 251 15.19 18.86 -5.10
CA ASN A 251 16.23 19.16 -4.13
C ASN A 251 15.99 20.55 -3.53
N CYS A 252 16.30 20.76 -2.26
CA CYS A 252 16.20 22.10 -1.65
C CYS A 252 17.09 23.16 -2.33
N ASN A 253 18.06 22.75 -3.16
CA ASN A 253 18.94 23.65 -3.91
C ASN A 253 18.40 24.04 -5.29
N ASP A 254 17.34 23.40 -5.76
CA ASP A 254 16.68 23.76 -7.02
C ASP A 254 15.80 24.98 -6.72
N LYS A 255 16.42 26.16 -6.77
CA LYS A 255 15.69 27.43 -6.76
C LYS A 255 14.89 27.50 -8.06
N GLY A 256 13.58 27.31 -7.95
CA GLY A 256 12.62 27.76 -8.96
C GLY A 256 12.63 29.27 -9.10
#